data_AF-A0A9E5K4T5-F1
#
_entry.id   AF-A0A9E5K4T5-F1
#
_cell.length_a   1.000
_cell.length_b   1.000
_cell.length_c   1.000
_cell.angle_alpha   90.00
_cell.angle_beta   90.00
_cell.angle_gamma   90.00
#
_symmetry.space_group_name_H-M   'P 1'
#
loop_
_entity.id
_entity.type
_entity.pdbx_description
1 polymer ?
#
loop_
_entity_poly.entity_id
_entity_poly.type
_entity_poly.pdbx_seq_one_letter_code
_entity_poly.pdbx_strand_id
1 'polypeptide(L)'
;MFYCGEDQNLSFIAFEFIEGKNLREILTARSTIPYQEALLYMIQVARGLTHAASRNVVHRDIKPSNIIITPTGLVKLVDMGLARSLGPNEGGLTQSGMTLGTFDYISPEQALEPRDADHRSDIYSLGCTFYHLITGHAVVPEGTAARKLYHHQHVKPTDPRVLIPDLPDGIAMLLDKMMAKSPIDRYQTPQEM
;
A
#
# COMPACT_ATOMS: atom_id res chain seq x y z
N MET A 1 16.32 6.77 -9.61
CA MET A 1 15.94 7.56 -10.81
C MET A 1 17.20 7.79 -11.60
N PHE A 2 17.27 7.31 -12.84
CA PHE A 2 18.45 7.46 -13.69
C PHE A 2 18.34 8.64 -14.65
N TYR A 3 17.13 8.91 -15.14
CA TYR A 3 16.88 9.99 -16.10
C TYR A 3 15.42 10.46 -16.02
N CYS A 4 15.19 11.75 -16.22
CA CYS A 4 13.87 12.32 -16.57
C CYS A 4 14.03 13.17 -17.82
N GLY A 5 13.02 13.15 -18.68
CA GLY A 5 12.99 13.97 -19.87
C GLY A 5 11.59 14.13 -20.43
N GLU A 6 11.53 14.76 -21.59
CA GLU A 6 10.32 14.97 -22.36
C GLU A 6 10.62 14.58 -23.79
N ASP A 7 9.75 13.76 -24.39
CA ASP A 7 9.80 13.44 -25.82
C ASP A 7 8.39 13.60 -26.38
N GLN A 8 8.25 14.37 -27.47
CA GLN A 8 6.96 14.61 -28.13
C GLN A 8 5.84 15.08 -27.17
N ASN A 9 6.15 15.99 -26.24
CA ASN A 9 5.26 16.48 -25.18
C ASN A 9 4.81 15.40 -24.16
N LEU A 10 5.51 14.26 -24.10
CA LEU A 10 5.32 13.24 -23.07
C LEU A 10 6.50 13.26 -22.10
N SER A 11 6.20 13.61 -20.86
CA SER A 11 7.17 13.46 -19.77
C SER A 11 7.40 11.98 -19.49
N PHE A 12 8.66 11.59 -19.36
CA PHE A 12 9.04 10.23 -18.98
C PHE A 12 10.11 10.22 -17.90
N ILE A 13 10.11 9.15 -17.12
CA ILE A 13 11.12 8.89 -16.09
C ILE A 13 11.67 7.48 -16.31
N ALA A 14 12.99 7.37 -16.38
CA ALA A 14 13.69 6.09 -16.46
C ALA A 14 14.22 5.68 -15.08
N PHE A 15 13.84 4.46 -14.65
CA PHE A 15 14.31 3.83 -13.43
C PHE A 15 15.16 2.58 -13.75
N GLU A 16 15.72 1.98 -12.71
CA GLU A 16 16.28 0.64 -12.85
C GLU A 16 15.20 -0.35 -13.29
N PHE A 17 15.56 -1.21 -14.23
CA PHE A 17 14.76 -2.40 -14.50
C PHE A 17 15.00 -3.40 -13.37
N ILE A 18 13.93 -3.74 -12.66
CA ILE A 18 13.97 -4.73 -11.58
C ILE A 18 13.41 -6.02 -12.14
N GLU A 19 14.27 -7.03 -12.30
CA GLU A 19 13.82 -8.37 -12.64
C GLU A 19 13.02 -8.97 -11.47
N GLY A 20 11.87 -9.58 -11.77
CA GLY A 20 11.00 -10.18 -10.76
C GLY A 20 9.53 -10.15 -11.17
N LYS A 21 8.66 -10.47 -10.20
CA LYS A 21 7.21 -10.32 -10.33
C LYS A 21 6.69 -9.42 -9.23
N ASN A 22 5.72 -8.57 -9.54
CA ASN A 22 5.04 -7.83 -8.48
C ASN A 22 4.08 -8.73 -7.68
N LEU A 23 3.77 -8.37 -6.45
CA LEU A 23 2.88 -9.16 -5.59
C LEU A 23 1.47 -9.28 -6.16
N ARG A 24 1.01 -8.35 -7.02
CA ARG A 24 -0.27 -8.49 -7.73
C ARG A 24 -0.23 -9.67 -8.70
N GLU A 25 0.83 -9.81 -9.51
CA GLU A 25 1.00 -10.94 -10.43
C GLU A 25 1.08 -12.27 -9.68
N ILE A 26 1.82 -12.29 -8.56
CA ILE A 26 1.95 -13.47 -7.71
C ILE A 26 0.58 -13.84 -7.12
N LEU A 27 -0.17 -12.85 -6.62
CA LEU A 27 -1.50 -13.06 -6.05
C LEU A 27 -2.49 -13.55 -7.10
N THR A 28 -2.53 -12.95 -8.30
CA THR A 28 -3.40 -13.41 -9.40
C THR A 28 -3.11 -14.86 -9.80
N ALA A 29 -1.84 -15.28 -9.76
CA ALA A 29 -1.46 -16.64 -10.12
C ALA A 29 -1.77 -17.69 -9.04
N ARG A 30 -1.80 -17.29 -7.76
CA ARG A 30 -1.92 -18.21 -6.61
C ARG A 30 -3.24 -18.07 -5.85
N SER A 31 -4.05 -17.05 -6.15
CA SER A 31 -5.23 -16.59 -5.41
C SER A 31 -4.95 -16.08 -3.99
N THR A 32 -4.04 -16.71 -3.25
CA THR A 32 -3.57 -16.29 -1.93
C THR A 32 -2.07 -16.54 -1.77
N ILE A 33 -1.45 -15.88 -0.80
CA ILE A 33 -0.06 -16.12 -0.36
C ILE A 33 -0.10 -16.57 1.11
N PRO A 34 0.57 -17.67 1.48
CA PRO A 34 0.67 -18.11 2.87
C PRO A 34 1.17 -16.98 3.77
N TYR A 35 0.55 -16.81 4.94
CA TYR A 35 0.85 -15.67 5.82
C TYR A 35 2.32 -15.61 6.24
N GLN A 36 2.99 -16.76 6.39
CA GLN A 36 4.41 -16.82 6.74
C GLN A 36 5.27 -16.20 5.64
N GLU A 37 4.96 -16.51 4.39
CA GLU A 37 5.66 -15.98 3.22
C GLU A 37 5.36 -14.48 3.06
N ALA A 38 4.08 -14.10 3.13
CA ALA A 38 3.67 -12.70 3.04
C ALA A 38 4.29 -11.84 4.15
N LEU A 39 4.40 -12.36 5.37
CA LEU A 39 5.05 -11.67 6.50
C LEU A 39 6.53 -11.37 6.22
N LEU A 40 7.26 -12.30 5.59
CA LEU A 40 8.65 -12.07 5.19
C LEU A 40 8.77 -10.91 4.16
N TYR A 41 7.80 -10.80 3.25
CA TYR A 41 7.75 -9.65 2.35
C TYR A 41 7.44 -8.35 3.11
N MET A 42 6.47 -8.37 4.02
CA MET A 42 6.09 -7.19 4.81
C MET A 42 7.25 -6.66 5.67
N ILE A 43 8.07 -7.55 6.24
CA ILE A 43 9.28 -7.15 7.00
C ILE A 43 10.27 -6.38 6.11
N GLN A 44 10.48 -6.81 4.87
CA GLN A 44 11.38 -6.10 3.95
C GLN A 44 10.78 -4.75 3.51
N VAL A 45 9.47 -4.70 3.26
CA VAL A 45 8.76 -3.43 2.96
C VAL A 45 8.87 -2.46 4.14
N ALA A 46 8.66 -2.94 5.37
CA ALA A 46 8.79 -2.15 6.60
C ALA A 46 10.17 -1.49 6.72
N ARG A 47 11.23 -2.26 6.46
CA ARG A 47 12.62 -1.74 6.45
C ARG A 47 12.81 -0.65 5.40
N GLY A 48 12.25 -0.83 4.20
CA GLY A 48 12.25 0.20 3.15
C GLY A 48 11.51 1.46 3.57
N LEU A 49 10.34 1.31 4.19
CA LEU A 49 9.55 2.43 4.71
C LEU A 49 10.24 3.15 5.87
N THR A 50 10.92 2.45 6.78
CA THR A 50 11.75 3.07 7.83
C THR A 50 12.83 3.96 7.21
N HIS A 51 13.50 3.47 6.15
CA HIS A 51 14.54 4.24 5.46
C HIS A 51 13.98 5.48 4.74
N ALA A 52 12.77 5.40 4.18
CA ALA A 52 12.07 6.51 3.55
C ALA A 52 11.61 7.54 4.59
N ALA A 53 10.99 7.09 5.67
CA ALA A 53 10.53 7.93 6.78
C ALA A 53 11.70 8.69 7.42
N SER A 54 12.88 8.08 7.56
CA SER A 54 14.07 8.76 8.08
C SER A 54 14.59 9.89 7.18
N ARG A 55 14.05 10.03 5.95
CA ARG A 55 14.34 11.08 4.98
C ARG A 55 13.13 11.99 4.73
N ASN A 56 12.10 11.90 5.57
CA ASN A 56 10.82 12.59 5.41
C ASN A 56 10.13 12.28 4.06
N VAL A 57 10.31 11.06 3.55
CA VAL A 57 9.65 10.58 2.32
C VAL A 57 8.51 9.65 2.70
N VAL A 58 7.33 9.93 2.15
CA VAL A 58 6.11 9.11 2.27
C VAL A 58 5.80 8.52 0.90
N HIS A 59 5.53 7.21 0.83
CA HIS A 59 5.31 6.53 -0.44
C HIS A 59 3.92 6.83 -1.03
N ARG A 60 2.86 6.85 -0.20
CA ARG A 60 1.46 7.21 -0.54
C ARG A 60 0.73 6.28 -1.52
N ASP A 61 1.36 5.20 -1.96
CA ASP A 61 0.82 4.26 -2.94
C ASP A 61 1.34 2.82 -2.70
N ILE A 62 1.36 2.38 -1.44
CA ILE A 62 1.72 1.00 -1.10
C ILE A 62 0.57 0.07 -1.51
N LYS A 63 0.84 -0.83 -2.45
CA LYS A 63 -0.10 -1.84 -2.96
C LYS A 63 0.64 -3.00 -3.62
N PRO A 64 0.01 -4.17 -3.84
CA PRO A 64 0.67 -5.33 -4.43
C PRO A 64 1.36 -5.09 -5.79
N SER A 65 0.86 -4.18 -6.62
CA SER A 65 1.49 -3.88 -7.92
C SER A 65 2.82 -3.12 -7.79
N ASN A 66 3.05 -2.45 -6.65
CA ASN A 66 4.23 -1.60 -6.42
C ASN A 66 5.29 -2.30 -5.54
N ILE A 67 5.10 -3.59 -5.26
CA ILE A 67 6.02 -4.41 -4.47
C ILE A 67 6.52 -5.54 -5.37
N ILE A 68 7.78 -5.48 -5.80
CA ILE A 68 8.42 -6.45 -6.68
C ILE A 68 9.24 -7.44 -5.86
N ILE A 69 9.07 -8.74 -6.14
CA ILE A 69 9.88 -9.83 -5.61
C ILE A 69 10.86 -10.27 -6.70
N THR A 70 12.16 -10.10 -6.43
CA THR A 70 13.22 -10.53 -7.34
C THR A 70 13.36 -12.06 -7.34
N PRO A 71 14.02 -12.66 -8.34
CA PRO A 71 14.34 -14.10 -8.33
C PRO A 71 15.15 -14.56 -7.11
N THR A 72 15.89 -13.64 -6.47
CA THR A 72 16.66 -13.88 -5.24
C THR A 72 15.84 -13.72 -3.95
N GLY A 73 14.55 -13.38 -4.05
CA GLY A 73 13.66 -13.18 -2.89
C GLY A 73 13.78 -11.80 -2.22
N LEU A 74 14.47 -10.85 -2.86
CA LEU A 74 14.55 -9.47 -2.38
C LEU A 74 13.27 -8.72 -2.75
N VAL A 75 12.78 -7.91 -1.81
CA VAL A 75 11.64 -7.03 -2.03
C VAL A 75 12.12 -5.65 -2.42
N LYS A 76 11.57 -5.11 -3.52
CA LYS A 76 11.76 -3.72 -3.93
C LYS A 76 10.42 -3.00 -4.01
N LEU A 77 10.37 -1.81 -3.39
CA LEU A 77 9.28 -0.86 -3.59
C LEU A 77 9.58 -0.02 -4.82
N VAL A 78 8.59 0.11 -5.71
CA VAL A 78 8.65 0.94 -6.92
C VAL A 78 7.59 2.02 -6.89
N ASP A 79 7.67 2.98 -7.80
CA ASP A 79 6.72 4.08 -7.92
C ASP A 79 6.55 4.89 -6.62
N MET A 80 7.67 5.37 -6.09
CA MET A 80 7.69 6.29 -4.95
C MET A 80 7.02 7.63 -5.31
N GLY A 81 5.69 7.71 -5.30
CA GLY A 81 4.89 8.93 -5.21
C GLY A 81 5.22 10.10 -6.16
N LEU A 82 6.04 9.91 -7.20
CA LEU A 82 6.67 10.97 -8.01
C LEU A 82 5.68 11.79 -8.88
N ALA A 83 4.38 11.61 -8.69
CA ALA A 83 3.33 12.39 -9.34
C ALA A 83 2.34 13.04 -8.36
N ARG A 84 2.62 13.11 -7.05
CA ARG A 84 1.78 13.88 -6.10
C ARG A 84 2.53 15.09 -5.54
N SER A 85 3.06 15.91 -6.43
CA SER A 85 3.29 17.31 -6.10
C SER A 85 1.92 17.98 -6.11
N LEU A 86 1.29 18.09 -4.93
CA LEU A 86 0.08 18.88 -4.76
C LEU A 86 0.49 20.35 -4.87
N GLY A 87 0.56 20.85 -6.11
CA GLY A 87 0.58 22.28 -6.34
C GLY A 87 -0.67 22.91 -5.70
N PRO A 88 -0.59 24.13 -5.15
CA PRO A 88 -1.66 24.75 -4.36
C PRO A 88 -3.00 24.95 -5.10
N ASN A 89 -3.11 24.60 -6.38
CA ASN A 89 -4.26 24.86 -7.25
C ASN A 89 -4.90 23.63 -7.93
N GLU A 90 -4.50 22.40 -7.61
CA GLU A 90 -5.09 21.21 -8.26
C GLU A 90 -6.09 20.51 -7.34
N GLY A 91 -7.23 21.18 -7.16
CA GLY A 91 -8.38 20.66 -6.41
C GLY A 91 -9.16 19.63 -7.24
N GLY A 92 -9.07 18.37 -6.85
CA GLY A 92 -10.00 17.33 -7.28
C GLY A 92 -9.47 15.91 -7.08
N LEU A 93 -10.21 15.11 -6.31
CA LEU A 93 -10.05 13.64 -6.22
C LEU A 93 -10.24 12.90 -7.57
N THR A 94 -10.55 13.63 -8.65
CA THR A 94 -10.82 13.13 -10.01
C THR A 94 -9.68 13.37 -11.00
N GLN A 95 -8.46 13.69 -10.54
CA GLN A 95 -7.34 13.86 -11.46
C GLN A 95 -6.97 12.50 -12.12
N SER A 96 -6.92 12.52 -13.45
CA SER A 96 -6.69 11.40 -14.37
C SER A 96 -5.54 10.49 -13.93
N GLY A 97 -5.83 9.23 -13.60
CA GLY A 97 -4.81 8.19 -13.35
C GLY A 97 -5.10 7.24 -12.19
N MET A 98 -5.98 7.59 -11.26
CA MET A 98 -6.40 6.67 -10.19
C MET A 98 -7.40 5.63 -10.70
N THR A 99 -6.94 4.40 -10.87
CA THR A 99 -7.81 3.26 -11.15
C THR A 99 -8.60 2.88 -9.89
N LEU A 100 -9.81 2.33 -10.07
CA LEU A 100 -10.68 1.90 -8.96
C LEU A 100 -9.99 0.96 -7.96
N GLY A 101 -8.99 0.18 -8.44
CA GLY A 101 -8.18 -0.72 -7.62
C GLY A 101 -7.15 -0.02 -6.72
N THR A 102 -6.86 1.26 -6.93
CA THR A 102 -5.96 2.03 -6.05
C THR A 102 -6.66 2.41 -4.75
N PHE A 103 -7.99 2.57 -4.77
CA PHE A 103 -8.79 2.87 -3.58
C PHE A 103 -8.88 1.70 -2.59
N ASP A 104 -8.42 0.49 -2.96
CA ASP A 104 -8.39 -0.68 -2.08
C ASP A 104 -7.37 -0.57 -0.93
N TYR A 105 -6.43 0.38 -1.04
CA TYR A 105 -5.31 0.51 -0.10
C TYR A 105 -5.17 1.93 0.45
N ILE A 106 -6.09 2.84 0.12
CA ILE A 106 -6.01 4.24 0.54
C ILE A 106 -6.23 4.37 2.05
N SER A 107 -5.41 5.17 2.73
CA SER A 107 -5.64 5.48 4.13
C SER A 107 -6.80 6.47 4.33
N PRO A 108 -7.49 6.45 5.48
CA PRO A 108 -8.59 7.36 5.78
C PRO A 108 -8.23 8.84 5.62
N GLU A 109 -7.06 9.23 6.13
CA GLU A 109 -6.56 10.60 6.05
C GLU A 109 -6.19 10.98 4.61
N GLN A 110 -5.57 10.09 3.84
CA GLN A 110 -5.25 10.34 2.42
C GLN A 110 -6.51 10.45 1.55
N ALA A 111 -7.59 9.75 1.93
CA ALA A 111 -8.90 9.82 1.29
C ALA A 111 -9.62 11.15 1.53
N LEU A 112 -9.42 11.76 2.71
CA LEU A 112 -9.99 13.06 3.04
C LEU A 112 -9.18 14.19 2.43
N GLU A 113 -7.87 14.14 2.64
CA GLU A 113 -6.94 15.21 2.27
C GLU A 113 -5.56 14.60 2.00
N PRO A 114 -5.17 14.43 0.72
CA PRO A 114 -3.93 13.76 0.35
C PRO A 114 -2.64 14.38 0.94
N ARG A 115 -2.67 15.68 1.32
CA ARG A 115 -1.51 16.36 1.94
C ARG A 115 -1.27 15.96 3.40
N ASP A 116 -2.29 15.43 4.07
CA ASP A 116 -2.21 15.00 5.48
C ASP A 116 -1.58 13.61 5.62
N ALA A 117 -1.32 12.93 4.50
CA ALA A 117 -0.70 11.62 4.47
C ALA A 117 0.79 11.68 4.89
N ASP A 118 1.08 11.02 6.00
CA ASP A 118 2.42 10.79 6.55
C ASP A 118 2.82 9.30 6.48
N HIS A 119 3.95 8.91 7.07
CA HIS A 119 4.40 7.51 7.05
C HIS A 119 3.42 6.53 7.72
N ARG A 120 2.49 6.99 8.57
CA ARG A 120 1.42 6.16 9.15
C ARG A 120 0.34 5.85 8.12
N SER A 121 0.22 6.63 7.05
CA SER A 121 -0.59 6.28 5.88
C SER A 121 0.00 5.08 5.14
N ASP A 122 1.33 5.03 4.98
CA ASP A 122 2.01 3.88 4.36
C ASP A 122 1.83 2.60 5.20
N ILE A 123 1.84 2.72 6.54
CA ILE A 123 1.54 1.60 7.45
C ILE A 123 0.12 1.06 7.22
N TYR A 124 -0.87 1.94 7.08
CA TYR A 124 -2.25 1.53 6.79
C TYR A 124 -2.34 0.80 5.44
N SER A 125 -1.76 1.38 4.39
CA SER A 125 -1.75 0.80 3.05
C SER A 125 -1.01 -0.54 3.00
N LEU A 126 0.07 -0.69 3.78
CA LEU A 126 0.76 -1.97 3.97
C LEU A 126 -0.13 -2.99 4.67
N GLY A 127 -0.97 -2.56 5.62
CA GLY A 127 -1.92 -3.43 6.33
C GLY A 127 -3.00 -3.95 5.37
N CYS A 128 -3.58 -3.07 4.55
CA CYS A 128 -4.52 -3.47 3.50
C CYS A 128 -3.87 -4.42 2.48
N THR A 129 -2.60 -4.15 2.12
CA THR A 129 -1.83 -5.02 1.23
C THR A 129 -1.64 -6.39 1.85
N PHE A 130 -1.17 -6.48 3.09
CA PHE A 130 -0.95 -7.75 3.78
C PHE A 130 -2.24 -8.56 3.92
N TYR A 131 -3.34 -7.90 4.32
CA TYR A 131 -4.66 -8.51 4.38
C TYR A 131 -5.05 -9.12 3.03
N HIS A 132 -4.87 -8.37 1.93
CA HIS A 132 -5.21 -8.85 0.60
C HIS A 132 -4.37 -10.07 0.18
N LEU A 133 -3.07 -10.06 0.46
CA LEU A 133 -2.19 -11.18 0.10
C LEU A 133 -2.63 -12.48 0.78
N ILE A 134 -2.95 -12.43 2.08
CA ILE A 134 -3.26 -13.63 2.85
C ILE A 134 -4.70 -14.12 2.65
N THR A 135 -5.65 -13.20 2.44
CA THR A 135 -7.07 -13.55 2.28
C THR A 135 -7.50 -13.73 0.82
N GLY A 136 -6.69 -13.26 -0.14
CA GLY A 136 -7.05 -13.19 -1.55
C GLY A 136 -8.07 -12.11 -1.90
N HIS A 137 -8.51 -11.32 -0.92
CA HIS A 137 -9.52 -10.28 -1.11
C HIS A 137 -9.05 -8.96 -0.48
N ALA A 138 -9.20 -7.85 -1.21
CA ALA A 138 -9.05 -6.53 -0.61
C ALA A 138 -10.04 -6.36 0.55
N VAL A 139 -9.75 -5.43 1.47
CA VAL A 139 -10.64 -5.11 2.60
C VAL A 139 -12.05 -4.70 2.13
N VAL A 140 -12.13 -4.07 0.95
CA VAL A 140 -13.38 -3.68 0.30
C VAL A 140 -13.34 -4.14 -1.17
N PRO A 141 -13.61 -5.42 -1.44
CA PRO A 141 -13.34 -6.02 -2.76
C PRO A 141 -14.23 -5.45 -3.87
N GLU A 142 -15.46 -5.04 -3.52
CA GLU A 142 -16.46 -4.57 -4.48
C GLU A 142 -17.01 -3.20 -4.11
N GLY A 143 -17.52 -2.51 -5.14
CA GLY A 143 -18.24 -1.25 -4.99
C GLY A 143 -17.57 -0.07 -5.70
N THR A 144 -18.27 1.06 -5.65
CA THR A 144 -17.80 2.33 -6.21
C THR A 144 -16.65 2.89 -5.38
N ALA A 145 -15.89 3.83 -5.96
CA ALA A 145 -14.85 4.56 -5.23
C ALA A 145 -15.40 5.19 -3.93
N ALA A 146 -16.57 5.82 -3.99
CA ALA A 146 -17.23 6.39 -2.81
C ALA A 146 -17.51 5.36 -1.71
N ARG A 147 -17.95 4.14 -2.07
CA ARG A 147 -18.14 3.06 -1.09
C ARG A 147 -16.82 2.64 -0.46
N LYS A 148 -15.77 2.46 -1.26
CA LYS A 148 -14.43 2.12 -0.74
C LYS A 148 -13.95 3.20 0.22
N LEU A 149 -13.99 4.47 -0.17
CA LEU A 149 -13.62 5.60 0.69
C LEU A 149 -14.39 5.59 2.02
N TYR A 150 -15.72 5.42 1.97
CA TYR A 150 -16.56 5.33 3.18
C TYR A 150 -16.12 4.16 4.09
N HIS A 151 -15.88 2.98 3.53
CA HIS A 151 -15.43 1.82 4.31
C HIS A 151 -14.05 2.05 4.93
N HIS A 152 -13.12 2.63 4.17
CA HIS A 152 -11.81 2.97 4.67
C HIS A 152 -11.93 3.93 5.87
N GLN A 153 -12.85 4.90 5.84
CA GLN A 153 -13.05 5.86 6.93
C GLN A 153 -13.83 5.32 8.14
N HIS A 154 -14.83 4.45 7.93
CA HIS A 154 -15.84 4.17 8.97
C HIS A 154 -16.04 2.71 9.32
N VAL A 155 -15.66 1.77 8.45
CA VAL A 155 -16.01 0.36 8.61
C VAL A 155 -14.77 -0.43 9.05
N LYS A 156 -14.87 -1.16 10.16
CA LYS A 156 -13.80 -2.07 10.58
C LYS A 156 -13.66 -3.19 9.53
N PRO A 157 -12.43 -3.52 9.07
CA PRO A 157 -12.21 -4.68 8.23
C PRO A 157 -12.74 -5.96 8.88
N THR A 158 -13.17 -6.91 8.06
CA THR A 158 -13.47 -8.28 8.53
C THR A 158 -12.22 -8.87 9.18
N ASP A 159 -12.38 -9.57 10.29
CA ASP A 159 -11.27 -10.28 10.93
C ASP A 159 -10.74 -11.37 9.98
N PRO A 160 -9.43 -11.37 9.62
CA PRO A 160 -8.88 -12.33 8.69
C PRO A 160 -9.00 -13.78 9.19
N ARG A 161 -9.15 -14.02 10.50
CA ARG A 161 -9.38 -15.35 11.08
C ARG A 161 -10.71 -15.98 10.66
N VAL A 162 -11.67 -15.19 10.19
CA VAL A 162 -12.91 -15.71 9.59
C VAL A 162 -12.62 -16.46 8.29
N LEU A 163 -11.61 -16.02 7.54
CA LEU A 163 -11.20 -16.62 6.27
C LEU A 163 -10.04 -17.62 6.44
N ILE A 164 -9.24 -17.44 7.50
CA ILE A 164 -8.05 -18.23 7.80
C ILE A 164 -8.09 -18.64 9.28
N PRO A 165 -8.86 -19.69 9.66
CA PRO A 165 -9.08 -20.05 11.06
C PRO A 165 -7.81 -20.31 11.88
N ASP A 166 -6.76 -20.82 11.24
CA ASP A 166 -5.47 -21.13 11.88
C ASP A 166 -4.49 -19.94 11.90
N LEU A 167 -4.95 -18.73 11.56
CA LEU A 167 -4.11 -17.53 11.58
C LEU A 167 -3.77 -17.15 13.03
N PRO A 168 -2.49 -17.00 13.39
CA PRO A 168 -2.09 -16.61 14.74
C PRO A 168 -2.70 -15.27 15.16
N ASP A 169 -3.14 -15.18 16.43
CA ASP A 169 -3.72 -13.96 17.00
C ASP A 169 -2.80 -12.74 16.85
N GLY A 170 -1.48 -12.94 16.95
CA GLY A 170 -0.50 -11.88 16.76
C GLY A 170 -0.57 -11.22 15.38
N ILE A 171 -0.90 -11.98 14.32
CA ILE A 171 -1.06 -11.44 12.96
C ILE A 171 -2.37 -10.68 12.83
N ALA A 172 -3.46 -11.18 13.41
CA ALA A 172 -4.74 -10.47 13.44
C ALA A 172 -4.62 -9.14 14.21
N MET A 173 -3.94 -9.14 15.37
CA MET A 173 -3.67 -7.94 16.15
C MET A 173 -2.77 -6.95 15.40
N LEU A 174 -1.76 -7.45 14.70
CA LEU A 174 -0.89 -6.63 13.84
C LEU A 174 -1.72 -5.89 12.77
N LEU A 175 -2.57 -6.62 12.03
CA LEU A 175 -3.45 -6.06 11.01
C LEU A 175 -4.45 -5.05 11.59
N ASP A 176 -5.06 -5.36 12.73
CA ASP A 176 -5.99 -4.46 13.43
C ASP A 176 -5.31 -3.13 13.79
N LYS A 177 -4.06 -3.18 14.29
CA LYS A 177 -3.31 -1.97 14.65
C LYS A 177 -2.81 -1.21 13.42
N MET A 178 -2.35 -1.89 12.36
CA MET A 178 -1.93 -1.24 11.12
C MET A 178 -3.10 -0.51 10.44
N MET A 179 -4.29 -1.12 10.43
CA MET A 179 -5.49 -0.59 9.76
C MET A 179 -6.42 0.20 10.69
N ALA A 180 -5.93 0.65 11.85
CA ALA A 180 -6.71 1.53 12.73
C ALA A 180 -7.11 2.81 11.99
N LYS A 181 -8.33 3.31 12.19
CA LYS A 181 -8.85 4.42 11.39
C LYS A 181 -8.12 5.73 11.70
N SER A 182 -7.89 6.00 12.97
CA SER A 182 -7.08 7.14 13.40
C SER A 182 -5.59 6.83 13.29
N PRO A 183 -4.77 7.69 12.68
CA PRO A 183 -3.31 7.49 12.61
C PRO A 183 -2.63 7.38 14.00
N ILE A 184 -3.18 8.02 15.04
CA ILE A 184 -2.61 7.95 16.39
C ILE A 184 -2.77 6.57 17.04
N ASP A 185 -3.74 5.77 16.59
CA ASP A 185 -3.99 4.43 17.11
C ASP A 185 -3.13 3.36 16.40
N ARG A 186 -2.37 3.75 15.37
CA ARG A 186 -1.46 2.88 14.61
C ARG A 186 -0.09 2.79 15.27
N TYR A 187 0.80 1.98 14.70
CA TYR A 187 2.23 2.11 14.93
C TYR A 187 2.68 3.51 14.51
N GLN A 188 3.48 4.18 15.34
CA GLN A 188 3.88 5.56 15.09
C GLN A 188 5.08 5.64 14.15
N THR A 189 5.80 4.53 13.93
CA THR A 189 6.83 4.41 12.90
C THR A 189 6.80 3.01 12.26
N PRO A 190 7.26 2.84 11.00
CA PRO A 190 7.36 1.52 10.38
C PRO A 190 8.33 0.58 11.13
N GLN A 191 9.23 1.13 11.95
CA GLN A 191 10.19 0.39 12.77
C GLN A 191 9.55 -0.26 14.02
N GLU A 192 8.44 0.28 14.53
CA GLU A 192 7.70 -0.26 15.68
C GLU A 192 6.84 -1.47 15.34
N MET A 193 6.56 -1.67 14.05
CA MET A 193 5.78 -2.78 13.50
C MET A 193 6.61 -4.06 13.44
#